data_AF-A0AAP9KBM3-F1
#
_entry.id   AF-A0AAP9KBM3-F1
#
_cell.length_a   1.000
_cell.length_b   1.000
_cell.length_c   1.000
_cell.angle_alpha   90.00
_cell.angle_beta   90.00
_cell.angle_gamma   90.00
#
_symmetry.space_group_name_H-M   'P 1'
#
loop_
_entity.id
_entity.type
_entity.pdbx_description
1 polymer ?
#
loop_
_entity_poly.entity_id
_entity_poly.type
_entity_poly.pdbx_seq_one_letter_code
_entity_poly.pdbx_strand_id
1 'polypeptide(L)' 'MLNHKEKDIILSALDIVIDGVSSSEANEEMRTAGVYIAGLIIADTNGVLEQDTRKAVLSIIEMAER' A
#
# COMPACT_ATOMS: atom_id res chain seq x y z
N MET A 1 -17.54 13.68 -9.28
CA MET A 1 -17.33 12.33 -9.84
C MET A 1 -15.90 11.94 -9.46
N LEU A 2 -15.73 11.01 -8.52
CA LEU A 2 -14.42 10.39 -8.28
C LEU A 2 -13.97 9.83 -9.63
N ASN A 3 -12.84 10.32 -10.13
CA ASN A 3 -12.31 9.83 -11.39
C ASN A 3 -11.87 8.39 -11.10
N HIS A 4 -12.63 7.37 -11.54
CA HIS A 4 -12.32 5.95 -11.25
C HIS A 4 -10.85 5.62 -11.53
N LYS A 5 -10.28 6.31 -12.52
CA LYS A 5 -8.87 6.31 -12.88
C LYS A 5 -7.91 6.63 -11.72
N GLU A 6 -8.22 7.60 -10.85
CA GLU A 6 -7.37 7.91 -9.69
C GLU A 6 -7.39 6.78 -8.66
N LYS A 7 -8.58 6.24 -8.34
CA LYS A 7 -8.70 5.08 -7.44
C LYS A 7 -7.93 3.87 -7.98
N ASP A 8 -8.04 3.60 -9.28
CA ASP A 8 -7.34 2.47 -9.91
C ASP A 8 -5.82 2.64 -9.88
N ILE A 9 -5.32 3.87 -10.08
CA ILE A 9 -3.89 4.19 -9.95
C ILE A 9 -3.40 3.96 -8.52
N ILE A 10 -4.17 4.39 -7.53
CA ILE A 10 -3.83 4.24 -6.11
C ILE A 10 -3.77 2.76 -5.73
N LEU A 11 -4.77 1.98 -6.13
CA LEU A 11 -4.79 0.54 -5.88
C LEU A 11 -3.61 -0.16 -6.56
N SER A 12 -3.33 0.19 -7.81
CA SER A 12 -2.18 -0.36 -8.55
C SER A 12 -0.86 -0.01 -7.88
N ALA A 13 -0.70 1.21 -7.36
CA ALA A 13 0.49 1.62 -6.62
C ALA A 13 0.67 0.81 -5.33
N LEU A 14 -0.42 0.54 -4.61
CA LEU A 14 -0.40 -0.29 -3.40
C LEU A 14 -0.07 -1.75 -3.72
N ASP A 15 -0.63 -2.32 -4.79
CA ASP A 15 -0.33 -3.68 -5.23
C ASP A 15 1.17 -3.84 -5.56
N ILE A 16 1.77 -2.87 -6.26
CA ILE A 16 3.21 -2.88 -6.56
C ILE A 16 4.05 -2.90 -5.28
N VAL A 17 3.66 -2.11 -4.27
CA VAL A 17 4.36 -2.09 -2.98
C VAL A 17 4.20 -3.42 -2.25
N ILE A 18 2.97 -3.98 -2.22
CA ILE A 18 2.66 -5.26 -1.58
C ILE A 18 3.47 -6.40 -2.22
N ASP A 19 3.53 -6.46 -3.55
CA ASP A 19 4.31 -7.47 -4.28
C ASP A 19 5.81 -7.34 -3.96
N GLY A 20 6.31 -6.10 -3.88
CA GLY A 20 7.69 -5.80 -3.52
C GLY A 20 8.06 -6.29 -2.12
N VAL A 21 7.22 -6.01 -1.11
CA VAL A 21 7.49 -6.44 0.28
C VAL A 21 7.27 -7.94 0.51
N SER A 22 6.37 -8.55 -0.28
CA SER A 22 6.06 -9.98 -0.21
C SER A 22 7.07 -10.86 -0.98
N SER A 23 7.99 -10.25 -1.72
CA SER A 23 9.03 -10.96 -2.45
C SER A 23 9.95 -11.76 -1.50
N SER A 24 10.30 -12.98 -1.90
CA SER A 24 11.30 -13.80 -1.19
C SER A 24 12.69 -13.18 -1.18
N GLU A 25 12.95 -12.22 -2.07
CA GLU A 25 14.21 -11.47 -2.16
C GLU A 25 14.20 -10.19 -1.32
N ALA A 26 13.05 -9.80 -0.77
CA ALA A 26 12.95 -8.62 0.08
C ALA A 26 13.74 -8.83 1.38
N ASN A 27 14.65 -7.90 1.67
CA ASN A 27 15.29 -7.82 2.96
C ASN A 27 14.47 -6.93 3.92
N GLU A 28 14.90 -6.84 5.18
CA GLU A 28 14.21 -6.07 6.22
C GLU A 28 14.09 -4.58 5.87
N GLU A 29 15.11 -3.98 5.26
CA GLU A 29 15.09 -2.57 4.84
C GLU A 29 14.07 -2.33 3.72
N MET A 30 13.98 -3.25 2.75
CA MET A 30 12.98 -3.18 1.67
C MET A 30 11.55 -3.30 2.20
N ARG A 31 11.32 -4.19 3.19
CA ARG A 31 10.02 -4.32 3.86
C ARG A 31 9.64 -3.02 4.57
N THR A 32 10.56 -2.48 5.38
CA THR A 32 10.37 -1.21 6.11
C THR A 32 10.08 -0.04 5.14
N ALA A 33 10.82 0.03 4.03
CA ALA A 33 10.61 1.06 3.01
C ALA A 33 9.24 0.91 2.32
N GLY A 34 8.79 -0.31 2.03
CA GLY A 34 7.47 -0.57 1.47
C GLY A 34 6.34 -0.14 2.40
N VAL A 35 6.47 -0.42 3.71
CA VAL A 35 5.52 0.04 4.73
C VAL A 35 5.40 1.56 4.74
N TYR A 36 6.55 2.23 4.73
CA TYR A 36 6.60 3.68 4.69
C TYR A 36 5.94 4.26 3.43
N ILE A 37 6.25 3.71 2.24
CA ILE A 37 5.70 4.17 0.97
C ILE A 37 4.18 3.98 0.93
N ALA A 38 3.65 2.84 1.36
CA ALA A 38 2.22 2.63 1.42
C ALA A 38 1.50 3.60 2.37
N GLY A 39 2.12 3.92 3.50
CA GLY A 39 1.64 4.96 4.41
C GLY A 39 1.52 6.32 3.73
N LEU A 40 2.51 6.70 2.91
CA LEU A 40 2.47 7.93 2.11
C LEU A 40 1.37 7.90 1.05
N ILE A 41 1.21 6.79 0.31
CA ILE A 41 0.13 6.64 -0.69
C ILE A 41 -1.24 6.79 -0.01
N ILE A 42 -1.45 6.17 1.14
CA ILE A 42 -2.70 6.28 1.89
C ILE A 42 -2.94 7.70 2.41
N ALA A 43 -1.89 8.40 2.85
CA ALA A 43 -1.99 9.77 3.35
C ALA A 43 -2.31 10.76 2.22
N ASP A 44 -1.66 10.62 1.07
CA ASP A 44 -1.83 11.49 -0.11
C ASP A 44 -3.24 11.41 -0.70
N THR A 45 -3.88 10.26 -0.57
CA THR A 45 -5.14 9.95 -1.25
C THR A 45 -6.40 10.45 -0.55
N ASN A 46 -6.27 11.19 0.57
CA ASN A 46 -7.31 12.06 1.17
C ASN A 46 -8.77 11.52 1.18
N GLY A 47 -8.98 10.21 1.37
CA GLY A 47 -10.32 9.62 1.44
C GLY A 47 -10.85 9.03 0.13
N VAL A 48 -10.04 8.98 -0.93
CA VAL A 48 -10.33 8.22 -2.16
C VAL A 48 -10.44 6.73 -1.87
N LEU A 49 -9.64 6.23 -0.92
CA LEU A 49 -9.76 4.88 -0.38
C LEU A 49 -10.73 4.84 0.79
N GLU A 50 -11.71 3.94 0.68
CA GLU A 50 -12.62 3.56 1.76
C GLU A 50 -11.83 3.02 2.97
N GLN A 51 -12.39 3.21 4.16
CA GLN A 51 -11.72 2.88 5.42
C GLN A 51 -11.32 1.40 5.50
N ASP A 52 -12.14 0.50 4.96
CA ASP A 52 -11.89 -0.94 5.00
C ASP A 52 -10.76 -1.36 4.05
N THR A 53 -10.70 -0.78 2.85
CA THR A 53 -9.57 -0.99 1.92
C THR A 53 -8.27 -0.50 2.52
N ARG A 54 -8.30 0.65 3.20
CA ARG A 54 -7.14 1.23 3.88
C ARG A 54 -6.63 0.31 5.00
N LYS A 55 -7.54 -0.23 5.81
CA LYS A 55 -7.20 -1.20 6.86
C LYS A 55 -6.63 -2.50 6.29
N ALA A 56 -7.22 -3.04 5.22
CA ALA A 56 -6.75 -4.28 4.61
C ALA A 56 -5.30 -4.15 4.11
N VAL A 57 -4.99 -3.05 3.44
CA VAL A 57 -3.64 -2.76 2.93
C VAL A 57 -2.63 -2.60 4.07
N LEU A 58 -2.98 -1.83 5.12
CA LEU A 58 -2.12 -1.69 6.30
C LEU A 58 -1.88 -3.03 6.99
N SER A 59 -2.89 -3.88 7.13
CA SER A 59 -2.75 -5.21 7.74
C SER A 59 -1.81 -6.12 6.95
N ILE A 60 -1.89 -6.12 5.61
CA ILE A 60 -0.99 -6.92 4.75
C ILE A 60 0.47 -6.49 4.96
N ILE A 61 0.68 -5.18 5.04
CA ILE A 61 1.99 -4.57 5.20
C ILE A 61 2.57 -4.82 6.60
N GLU A 62 1.77 -4.67 7.66
CA GLU A 62 2.17 -5.00 9.03
C GLU A 62 2.50 -6.49 9.19
N MET A 63 1.81 -7.37 8.45
CA MET A 63 2.15 -8.79 8.40
C MET A 63 3.46 -9.05 7.68
N ALA A 64 3.81 -8.23 6.69
CA ALA A 64 5.07 -8.37 5.95
C ALA A 64 6.29 -7.90 6.78
N GLU A 65 6.15 -6.98 7.74
CA GLU A 65 7.27 -6.59 8.64
C GLU A 65 7.67 -7.66 9.67
N ARG A 66 6.83 -8.69 9.89
CA ARG A 66 7.10 -9.77 10.85
C ARG A 66 7.84 -10.95 10.21
#